data_AF-W1F0J6-F1
#
_entry.id   AF-W1F0J6-F1
#
_cell.length_a   1.000
_cell.length_b   1.000
_cell.length_c   1.000
_cell.angle_alpha   90.00
_cell.angle_beta   90.00
_cell.angle_gamma   90.00
#
_symmetry.space_group_name_H-M   'P 1'
#
loop_
_entity.id
_entity.type
_entity.pdbx_description
1 polymer ?
#
loop_
_entity_poly.entity_id
_entity_poly.type
_entity_poly.pdbx_seq_one_letter_code
_entity_poly.pdbx_strand_id
1 'polypeptide(L)'
;MANGWTGNILRVNLTTGNITLEDSSKFKSFVGGMGFGYKIMYDEVPPGTKPFDEANKLVFATGPLTGSGAPCSSRVNITSLSTFTKGNLVVDAHMGGFFAAQMKFAGYDVIIIEGKAKSPVWLKIKDDKVSLEKADFLWGKGTRATTEEICRLTSPETCVAAIGQAGENLVPLSGMLNSRNHSGGAGTGAIMGSKNLKAIAVEGTKGVNIADRQEMKRLNDYMMTELIGANNNHVVPSTPQSWAEYSDPKSRWTARKGLFWGAAEGGPIETGGNSARQSEHGRLSYL
;
A
#
# COMPACT_ATOMS: atom_id res chain seq x y z
N MET A 1 18.44 -17.24 -1.53
CA MET A 1 17.60 -16.08 -1.90
C MET A 1 16.23 -16.27 -1.28
N ALA A 2 15.71 -15.26 -0.58
CA ALA A 2 14.34 -15.32 -0.09
C ALA A 2 13.38 -15.02 -1.26
N ASN A 3 12.44 -15.92 -1.54
CA ASN A 3 11.37 -15.65 -2.51
C ASN A 3 10.30 -14.79 -1.85
N GLY A 4 9.74 -13.82 -2.57
CA GLY A 4 8.79 -12.84 -2.06
C GLY A 4 9.44 -11.67 -1.34
N TRP A 5 10.43 -11.89 -0.46
CA TRP A 5 11.22 -10.84 0.21
C TRP A 5 12.42 -10.40 -0.62
N THR A 6 12.80 -9.13 -0.55
CA THR A 6 14.04 -8.63 -1.16
C THR A 6 15.26 -8.90 -0.29
N GLY A 7 15.07 -9.05 1.02
CA GLY A 7 16.13 -9.27 2.01
C GLY A 7 16.72 -8.00 2.60
N ASN A 8 16.23 -6.80 2.23
CA ASN A 8 16.86 -5.54 2.64
C ASN A 8 15.93 -4.60 3.41
N ILE A 9 16.49 -4.00 4.46
CA ILE A 9 15.96 -2.85 5.18
C ILE A 9 16.83 -1.65 4.81
N LEU A 10 16.22 -0.59 4.30
CA LEU A 10 16.87 0.71 4.12
C LEU A 10 16.64 1.55 5.37
N ARG A 11 17.68 1.81 6.16
CA ARG A 11 17.61 2.71 7.32
C ARG A 11 18.18 4.07 6.96
N VAL A 12 17.40 5.12 7.22
CA VAL A 12 17.75 6.51 6.96
C VAL A 12 17.66 7.30 8.27
N ASN A 13 18.80 7.79 8.73
CA ASN A 13 18.89 8.65 9.90
C ASN A 13 18.99 10.12 9.46
N LEU A 14 17.93 10.89 9.65
CA LEU A 14 17.83 12.26 9.16
C LEU A 14 18.69 13.26 9.96
N THR A 15 19.04 12.94 11.21
CA THR A 15 19.90 13.79 12.05
C THR A 15 21.35 13.74 11.57
N THR A 16 21.84 12.54 11.24
CA THR A 16 23.23 12.31 10.80
C THR A 16 23.41 12.34 9.28
N GLY A 17 22.34 12.09 8.53
CA GLY A 17 22.39 11.87 7.09
C GLY A 17 22.82 10.46 6.68
N ASN A 18 23.03 9.55 7.64
CA ASN A 18 23.47 8.19 7.36
C ASN A 18 22.36 7.36 6.70
N ILE A 19 22.74 6.62 5.67
CA ILE A 19 21.90 5.70 4.92
C ILE A 19 22.58 4.35 4.94
N THR A 20 21.91 3.33 5.49
CA THR A 20 22.50 1.99 5.69
C THR A 20 21.54 0.91 5.24
N LEU A 21 22.10 -0.23 4.87
CA LEU A 21 21.36 -1.44 4.54
C LEU A 21 21.52 -2.48 5.64
N GLU A 22 20.41 -3.08 6.05
CA GLU A 22 20.40 -4.23 6.96
C GLU A 22 19.64 -5.40 6.33
N ASP A 23 19.92 -6.60 6.83
CA ASP A 23 19.20 -7.80 6.43
C ASP A 23 17.78 -7.83 7.04
N SER A 24 16.76 -7.93 6.18
CA SER A 24 15.36 -8.08 6.59
C SER A 24 14.99 -9.52 6.95
N SER A 25 15.81 -10.50 6.57
CA SER A 25 15.50 -11.93 6.74
C SER A 25 15.37 -12.32 8.21
N LYS A 26 16.04 -11.58 9.11
CA LYS A 26 15.91 -11.72 10.58
C LYS A 26 14.47 -11.56 11.08
N PHE A 27 13.60 -10.88 10.33
CA PHE A 27 12.20 -10.68 10.69
C PHE A 27 11.24 -11.62 9.95
N LYS A 28 11.72 -12.54 9.11
CA LYS A 28 10.86 -13.37 8.24
C LYS A 28 9.77 -14.15 8.97
N SER A 29 9.98 -14.54 10.24
CA SER A 29 8.95 -15.18 11.08
C SER A 29 7.71 -14.31 11.32
N PHE A 30 7.83 -12.99 11.17
CA PHE A 30 6.74 -12.01 11.23
C PHE A 30 6.06 -11.77 9.88
N VAL A 31 6.39 -12.56 8.85
CA VAL A 31 5.83 -12.54 7.48
C VAL A 31 6.15 -11.27 6.69
N GLY A 32 5.93 -10.07 7.20
CA GLY A 32 6.14 -8.82 6.47
C GLY A 32 5.15 -7.75 6.89
N GLY A 33 5.18 -6.60 6.20
CA GLY A 33 4.24 -5.51 6.40
C GLY A 33 4.15 -5.11 7.87
N MET A 34 2.93 -5.16 8.43
CA MET A 34 2.66 -4.83 9.82
C MET A 34 3.52 -5.61 10.82
N GLY A 35 3.79 -6.89 10.56
CA GLY A 35 4.62 -7.71 11.45
C GLY A 35 6.05 -7.18 11.57
N PHE A 36 6.65 -6.77 10.46
CA PHE A 36 7.99 -6.16 10.46
C PHE A 36 7.95 -4.79 11.16
N GLY A 37 6.96 -3.96 10.83
CA GLY A 37 6.79 -2.64 11.42
C GLY A 37 6.68 -2.68 12.94
N TYR A 38 5.79 -3.51 13.48
CA TYR A 38 5.60 -3.64 14.94
C TYR A 38 6.82 -4.23 15.62
N LYS A 39 7.50 -5.20 15.02
CA LYS A 39 8.71 -5.79 15.59
C LYS A 39 9.84 -4.76 15.70
N ILE A 40 10.05 -3.94 14.67
CA ILE A 40 11.02 -2.84 14.69
C ILE A 40 10.65 -1.80 15.75
N MET A 41 9.37 -1.42 15.85
CA MET A 41 8.93 -0.49 16.89
C MET A 41 9.18 -1.05 18.30
N TYR A 42 8.86 -2.33 18.53
CA TYR A 42 9.04 -2.99 19.82
C TYR A 42 10.51 -3.10 20.24
N ASP A 43 11.38 -3.48 19.31
CA ASP A 43 12.80 -3.69 19.60
C ASP A 43 13.58 -2.39 19.76
N GLU A 44 13.18 -1.35 19.01
CA GLU A 44 14.08 -0.23 18.76
C GLU A 44 13.51 1.15 19.12
N VAL A 45 12.27 1.25 19.62
CA VAL A 45 11.70 2.49 20.15
C VAL A 45 11.57 2.41 21.67
N PRO A 46 12.35 3.21 22.44
CA PRO A 46 12.36 3.11 23.90
C PRO A 46 10.99 3.38 24.56
N PRO A 47 10.69 2.72 25.69
CA PRO A 47 9.54 3.06 26.51
C PRO A 47 9.56 4.54 26.92
N GLY A 48 8.41 5.21 26.81
CA GLY A 48 8.25 6.62 27.17
C GLY A 48 8.50 7.62 26.04
N THR A 49 9.05 7.19 24.90
CA THR A 49 9.21 8.01 23.69
C THR A 49 7.86 8.62 23.27
N LYS A 50 7.89 9.90 22.86
CA LYS A 50 6.73 10.64 22.36
C LYS A 50 6.70 10.66 20.82
N PRO A 51 5.54 10.89 20.21
CA PRO A 51 5.37 10.80 18.75
C PRO A 51 6.32 11.69 17.94
N PHE A 52 6.63 12.89 18.43
CA PHE A 52 7.48 13.85 17.71
C PHE A 52 8.95 13.81 18.14
N ASP A 53 9.34 12.88 19.00
CA ASP A 53 10.74 12.70 19.39
C ASP A 53 11.55 12.14 18.23
N GLU A 54 12.83 12.49 18.18
CA GLU A 54 13.78 11.95 17.19
C GLU A 54 13.90 10.42 17.27
N ALA A 55 13.76 9.87 18.48
CA ALA A 55 13.79 8.43 18.76
C ALA A 55 12.57 7.68 18.23
N ASN A 56 11.45 8.35 17.95
CA ASN A 56 10.31 7.70 17.31
C ASN A 56 10.67 7.33 15.86
N LYS A 57 10.20 6.18 15.40
CA LYS A 57 10.45 5.65 14.06
C LYS A 57 9.21 5.76 13.19
N LEU A 58 9.44 5.98 11.90
CA LEU A 58 8.43 5.89 10.88
C LEU A 58 8.84 4.79 9.91
N VAL A 59 8.17 3.64 10.02
CA VAL A 59 8.56 2.40 9.36
C VAL A 59 7.60 2.09 8.22
N PHE A 60 8.10 2.07 6.99
CA PHE A 60 7.36 1.62 5.81
C PHE A 60 7.75 0.16 5.53
N ALA A 61 6.80 -0.76 5.64
CA ALA A 61 7.07 -2.19 5.46
C ALA A 61 6.11 -2.82 4.45
N THR A 62 6.65 -3.73 3.64
CA THR A 62 5.92 -4.45 2.59
C THR A 62 5.79 -5.93 2.93
N GLY A 63 4.81 -6.59 2.32
CA GLY A 63 4.62 -8.03 2.44
C GLY A 63 5.41 -8.83 1.38
N PRO A 64 5.47 -10.16 1.52
CA PRO A 64 6.14 -11.03 0.55
C PRO A 64 5.43 -11.08 -0.80
N LEU A 65 4.11 -10.82 -0.83
CA LEU A 65 3.35 -10.75 -2.07
C LEU A 65 3.42 -9.37 -2.73
N THR A 66 3.97 -8.35 -2.06
CA THR A 66 3.99 -6.99 -2.62
C THR A 66 4.78 -6.96 -3.92
N GLY A 67 4.19 -6.45 -5.00
CA GLY A 67 4.85 -6.36 -6.31
C GLY A 67 5.07 -7.71 -7.02
N SER A 68 4.47 -8.80 -6.52
CA SER A 68 4.66 -10.16 -7.05
C SER A 68 3.84 -10.47 -8.29
N GLY A 69 2.81 -9.67 -8.59
CA GLY A 69 1.82 -9.96 -9.62
C GLY A 69 0.55 -10.65 -9.09
N ALA A 70 0.50 -11.01 -7.80
CA ALA A 70 -0.74 -11.40 -7.14
C ALA A 70 -1.78 -10.26 -7.24
N PRO A 71 -3.08 -10.54 -7.45
CA PRO A 71 -4.11 -9.51 -7.52
C PRO A 71 -4.13 -8.62 -6.26
N CYS A 72 -4.30 -7.30 -6.47
CA CYS A 72 -4.36 -6.30 -5.40
C CYS A 72 -3.14 -6.25 -4.46
N SER A 73 -1.97 -6.74 -4.90
CA SER A 73 -0.76 -6.89 -4.06
C SER A 73 0.18 -5.67 -4.03
N SER A 74 -0.35 -4.45 -3.92
CA SER A 74 0.48 -3.25 -3.77
C SER A 74 0.03 -2.40 -2.58
N ARG A 75 0.31 -2.91 -1.38
CA ARG A 75 0.05 -2.25 -0.10
C ARG A 75 1.35 -2.11 0.68
N VAL A 76 1.52 -0.94 1.29
CA VAL A 76 2.56 -0.66 2.30
C VAL A 76 1.88 -0.45 3.65
N ASN A 77 2.46 -1.03 4.70
CA ASN A 77 2.12 -0.70 6.08
C ASN A 77 3.08 0.38 6.58
N ILE A 78 2.56 1.38 7.28
CA ILE A 78 3.32 2.50 7.82
C ILE A 78 3.10 2.51 9.33
N THR A 79 4.11 2.11 10.11
CA THR A 79 4.02 1.99 11.58
C THR A 79 4.77 3.13 12.28
N SER A 80 4.18 3.69 13.33
CA SER A 80 4.78 4.73 14.18
C SER A 80 4.03 4.82 15.52
N LEU A 81 4.55 5.59 16.48
CA LEU A 81 3.74 6.06 17.61
C LEU A 81 2.64 7.02 17.15
N SER A 82 1.46 6.89 17.75
CA SER A 82 0.28 7.69 17.45
C SER A 82 0.36 9.08 18.05
N THR A 83 -0.03 10.08 17.26
CA THR A 83 -0.15 11.49 17.64
C THR A 83 -1.48 11.87 18.29
N PHE A 84 -2.47 10.96 18.29
CA PHE A 84 -3.86 11.27 18.63
C PHE A 84 -4.51 10.30 19.62
N THR A 85 -3.92 9.12 19.84
CA THR A 85 -4.43 8.17 20.84
C THR A 85 -3.97 8.54 22.24
N LYS A 86 -4.77 8.16 23.25
CA LYS A 86 -4.36 8.27 24.65
C LYS A 86 -3.16 7.33 24.88
N GLY A 87 -2.05 7.88 25.37
CA GLY A 87 -0.85 7.12 25.67
C GLY A 87 0.11 6.91 24.50
N ASN A 88 -0.15 7.52 23.33
CA ASN A 88 0.74 7.47 22.16
C ASN A 88 1.08 6.04 21.71
N LEU A 89 0.08 5.16 21.67
CA LEU A 89 0.27 3.75 21.32
C LEU A 89 0.84 3.60 19.91
N VAL A 90 1.48 2.46 19.65
CA VAL A 90 1.87 2.08 18.29
C VAL A 90 0.60 1.96 17.46
N VAL A 91 0.60 2.64 16.31
CA VAL A 91 -0.46 2.56 15.31
C VAL A 91 0.16 2.35 13.95
N ASP A 92 -0.65 1.84 13.03
CA ASP A 92 -0.25 1.69 11.66
C ASP A 92 -1.32 2.20 10.69
N ALA A 93 -0.83 2.63 9.53
CA ALA A 93 -1.65 3.01 8.39
C ALA A 93 -1.32 2.11 7.21
N HIS A 94 -2.29 1.94 6.30
CA HIS A 94 -2.08 1.19 5.07
C HIS A 94 -2.33 2.08 3.86
N MET A 95 -1.34 2.17 2.98
CA MET A 95 -1.41 2.97 1.77
C MET A 95 -1.34 2.06 0.54
N GLY A 96 -2.25 2.30 -0.41
CA GLY A 96 -2.30 1.59 -1.70
C GLY A 96 -1.56 2.33 -2.81
N GLY A 97 -1.84 1.96 -4.06
CA GLY A 97 -1.15 2.51 -5.24
C GLY A 97 0.21 1.84 -5.48
N PHE A 98 1.06 2.46 -6.28
CA PHE A 98 2.29 1.82 -6.77
C PHE A 98 3.54 2.00 -5.89
N PHE A 99 3.48 2.82 -4.83
CA PHE A 99 4.63 3.09 -3.97
C PHE A 99 5.23 1.82 -3.36
N ALA A 100 4.38 0.92 -2.85
CA ALA A 100 4.82 -0.32 -2.23
C ALA A 100 5.51 -1.26 -3.23
N ALA A 101 4.97 -1.38 -4.45
CA ALA A 101 5.59 -2.14 -5.52
C ALA A 101 6.93 -1.53 -5.94
N GLN A 102 7.01 -0.22 -6.12
CA GLN A 102 8.26 0.47 -6.43
C GLN A 102 9.32 0.27 -5.34
N MET A 103 8.93 0.24 -4.06
CA MET A 103 9.80 -0.13 -2.95
C MET A 103 10.43 -1.52 -3.13
N LYS A 104 9.61 -2.52 -3.49
CA LYS A 104 10.07 -3.89 -3.75
C LYS A 104 10.97 -3.96 -4.97
N PHE A 105 10.59 -3.27 -6.05
CA PHE A 105 11.38 -3.21 -7.29
C PHE A 105 12.70 -2.46 -7.10
N ALA A 106 12.79 -1.52 -6.17
CA ALA A 106 14.06 -0.88 -5.81
C ALA A 106 14.95 -1.81 -4.96
N GLY A 107 14.35 -2.86 -4.36
CA GLY A 107 15.05 -3.90 -3.62
C GLY A 107 14.86 -3.84 -2.11
N TYR A 108 13.83 -3.16 -1.61
CA TYR A 108 13.62 -2.93 -0.16
C TYR A 108 12.31 -3.57 0.34
N ASP A 109 12.40 -4.36 1.41
CA ASP A 109 11.24 -4.84 2.15
C ASP A 109 10.75 -3.77 3.12
N VAL A 110 11.68 -3.01 3.70
CA VAL A 110 11.43 -1.99 4.72
C VAL A 110 12.24 -0.72 4.44
N ILE A 111 11.62 0.44 4.69
CA ILE A 111 12.31 1.72 4.85
C ILE A 111 12.05 2.22 6.27
N ILE A 112 13.10 2.48 7.04
CA ILE A 112 13.03 3.04 8.40
C ILE A 112 13.52 4.47 8.36
N ILE A 113 12.69 5.41 8.81
CA ILE A 113 13.06 6.80 9.02
C ILE A 113 13.20 7.07 10.52
N GLU A 114 14.36 7.59 10.92
CA GLU A 114 14.67 7.98 12.30
C GLU A 114 15.38 9.34 12.35
N GLY A 115 15.48 9.93 13.54
CA GLY A 115 16.05 11.26 13.71
C GLY A 115 15.16 12.37 13.14
N LYS A 116 15.75 13.54 12.92
CA LYS A 116 15.12 14.74 12.36
C LYS A 116 16.13 15.56 11.56
N ALA A 117 15.76 15.95 10.34
CA ALA A 117 16.60 16.80 9.51
C ALA A 117 16.64 18.25 10.03
N LYS A 118 17.77 18.95 9.85
CA LYS A 118 17.92 20.36 10.27
C LYS A 118 17.05 21.33 9.47
N SER A 119 16.73 20.98 8.23
CA SER A 119 15.86 21.73 7.31
C SER A 119 15.00 20.74 6.50
N PRO A 120 13.97 21.20 5.79
CA PRO A 120 13.16 20.33 4.92
C PRO A 120 14.00 19.52 3.92
N VAL A 121 13.78 18.21 3.89
CA VAL A 121 14.41 17.28 2.93
C VAL A 121 13.39 16.34 2.30
N TRP A 122 13.76 15.69 1.19
CA TRP A 122 13.04 14.54 0.64
C TRP A 122 14.01 13.39 0.35
N LEU A 123 13.53 12.16 0.47
CA LEU A 123 14.32 10.96 0.22
C LEU A 123 14.13 10.50 -1.22
N LYS A 124 15.21 10.44 -1.98
CA LYS A 124 15.24 9.96 -3.37
C LYS A 124 15.81 8.55 -3.41
N ILE A 125 15.02 7.60 -3.94
CA ILE A 125 15.43 6.20 -4.11
C ILE A 125 15.28 5.83 -5.57
N LYS A 126 16.39 5.46 -6.22
CA LYS A 126 16.39 4.81 -7.53
C LYS A 126 17.24 3.56 -7.47
N ASP A 127 16.60 2.40 -7.34
CA ASP A 127 17.27 1.12 -7.05
C ASP A 127 18.25 1.28 -5.88
N ASP A 128 19.55 1.05 -6.13
CA ASP A 128 20.61 1.12 -5.11
C ASP A 128 21.12 2.56 -4.84
N LYS A 129 20.67 3.54 -5.64
CA LYS A 129 21.05 4.96 -5.46
C LYS A 129 20.05 5.63 -4.53
N VAL A 130 20.50 5.95 -3.33
CA VAL A 130 19.68 6.60 -2.30
C VAL A 130 20.33 7.90 -1.84
N SER A 131 19.59 9.00 -1.84
CA SER A 131 20.06 10.31 -1.38
C SER A 131 18.99 11.10 -0.63
N LEU A 132 19.43 11.96 0.30
CA LEU A 132 18.60 12.98 0.92
C LEU A 132 18.82 14.31 0.19
N GLU A 133 17.74 14.85 -0.36
CA GLU A 133 17.74 16.04 -1.18
C GLU A 133 17.05 17.19 -0.44
N LYS A 134 17.47 18.43 -0.68
CA LYS A 134 16.81 19.61 -0.08
C LYS A 134 15.37 19.74 -0.57
N ALA A 135 14.46 20.15 0.31
CA ALA A 135 13.04 20.28 0.02
C ALA A 135 12.48 21.67 0.33
N ASP A 136 13.32 22.70 0.50
CA ASP A 136 12.87 24.07 0.81
C ASP A 136 11.85 24.58 -0.23
N PHE A 137 12.08 24.28 -1.51
CA PHE A 137 11.19 24.64 -2.62
C PHE A 137 9.90 23.80 -2.69
N LEU A 138 9.78 22.74 -1.89
CA LEU A 138 8.61 21.87 -1.78
C LEU A 138 7.81 22.16 -0.52
N TRP A 139 8.45 22.62 0.55
CA TRP A 139 7.81 22.94 1.81
C TRP A 139 6.74 24.02 1.62
N GLY A 140 5.57 23.84 2.22
CA GLY A 140 4.39 24.68 2.00
C GLY A 140 3.53 24.26 0.81
N LYS A 141 4.03 23.43 -0.12
CA LYS A 141 3.22 22.93 -1.25
C LYS A 141 2.28 21.79 -0.81
N GLY A 142 1.13 21.67 -1.47
CA GLY A 142 0.24 20.52 -1.35
C GLY A 142 0.84 19.24 -1.95
N THR A 143 0.36 18.08 -1.52
CA THR A 143 0.91 16.76 -1.90
C THR A 143 0.98 16.49 -3.41
N ARG A 144 -0.05 16.91 -4.17
CA ARG A 144 -0.09 16.77 -5.63
C ARG A 144 0.98 17.61 -6.33
N ALA A 145 1.12 18.87 -5.91
CA ALA A 145 2.14 19.78 -6.45
C ALA A 145 3.56 19.30 -6.09
N THR A 146 3.76 18.80 -4.87
CA THR A 146 5.02 18.16 -4.46
C THR A 146 5.35 16.95 -5.32
N THR A 147 4.38 16.06 -5.55
CA THR A 147 4.55 14.88 -6.39
C THR A 147 4.93 15.27 -7.82
N GLU A 148 4.18 16.18 -8.43
CA GLU A 148 4.44 16.62 -9.81
C GLU A 148 5.84 17.23 -9.96
N GLU A 149 6.24 18.08 -9.02
CA GLU A 149 7.56 18.70 -9.04
C GLU A 149 8.68 17.66 -8.90
N ILE A 150 8.55 16.70 -7.98
CA ILE A 150 9.52 15.61 -7.83
C ILE A 150 9.60 14.78 -9.11
N CYS A 151 8.47 14.39 -9.71
CA CYS A 151 8.46 13.64 -10.97
C CYS A 151 9.14 14.40 -12.12
N ARG A 152 8.99 15.74 -12.20
CA ARG A 152 9.72 16.57 -13.18
C ARG A 152 11.23 16.56 -12.97
N LEU A 153 11.68 16.51 -11.71
CA LEU A 153 13.10 16.45 -11.34
C LEU A 153 13.70 15.04 -11.45
N THR A 154 12.86 14.02 -11.63
CA THR A 154 13.27 12.61 -11.59
C THR A 154 12.79 11.87 -12.83
N SER A 155 11.58 11.31 -12.79
CA SER A 155 10.94 10.63 -13.92
C SER A 155 9.42 10.56 -13.72
N PRO A 156 8.65 10.35 -14.80
CA PRO A 156 7.23 10.03 -14.72
C PRO A 156 6.90 8.72 -13.97
N GLU A 157 7.86 7.78 -13.90
CA GLU A 157 7.70 6.48 -13.24
C GLU A 157 7.87 6.54 -11.71
N THR A 158 8.46 7.63 -11.21
CA THR A 158 8.71 7.82 -9.79
C THR A 158 7.40 7.87 -9.00
N CYS A 159 7.25 6.99 -8.01
CA CYS A 159 6.15 7.04 -7.07
C CYS A 159 6.54 7.84 -5.83
N VAL A 160 5.71 8.81 -5.46
CA VAL A 160 6.02 9.77 -4.38
C VAL A 160 4.99 9.63 -3.27
N ALA A 161 5.44 9.35 -2.05
CA ALA A 161 4.67 9.53 -0.83
C ALA A 161 5.03 10.89 -0.21
N ALA A 162 4.10 11.84 -0.22
CA ALA A 162 4.33 13.21 0.25
C ALA A 162 3.35 13.63 1.35
N ILE A 163 3.79 14.56 2.21
CA ILE A 163 2.91 15.30 3.11
C ILE A 163 2.54 16.66 2.52
N GLY A 164 1.37 17.17 2.90
CA GLY A 164 0.97 18.56 2.66
C GLY A 164 1.20 19.43 3.89
N GLN A 165 0.73 20.68 3.82
CA GLN A 165 0.83 21.66 4.92
C GLN A 165 0.27 21.16 6.25
N ALA A 166 -0.73 20.27 6.24
CA ALA A 166 -1.26 19.67 7.47
C ALA A 166 -0.21 18.81 8.20
N GLY A 167 0.61 18.06 7.45
CA GLY A 167 1.73 17.29 8.02
C GLY A 167 2.85 18.20 8.49
N GLU A 168 3.20 19.21 7.69
CA GLU A 168 4.22 20.22 8.05
C GLU A 168 3.88 20.97 9.34
N ASN A 169 2.59 21.29 9.54
CA ASN A 169 2.06 21.95 10.74
C ASN A 169 1.66 20.97 11.86
N LEU A 170 2.07 19.71 11.78
CA LEU A 170 1.88 18.70 12.83
C LEU A 170 0.41 18.45 13.24
N VAL A 171 -0.54 18.63 12.31
CA VAL A 171 -1.96 18.37 12.59
C VAL A 171 -2.11 16.88 12.96
N PRO A 172 -2.62 16.52 14.16
CA PRO A 172 -2.50 15.17 14.68
C PRO A 172 -3.00 14.06 13.76
N LEU A 173 -4.10 14.26 13.02
CA LEU A 173 -4.66 13.26 12.10
C LEU A 173 -4.21 13.42 10.64
N SER A 174 -3.23 14.29 10.37
CA SER A 174 -2.72 14.47 9.00
C SER A 174 -2.12 13.19 8.44
N GLY A 175 -2.36 12.97 7.14
CA GLY A 175 -1.88 11.80 6.41
C GLY A 175 -0.84 12.16 5.36
N MET A 176 -0.33 11.11 4.73
CA MET A 176 0.46 11.19 3.49
C MET A 176 -0.40 10.84 2.29
N LEU A 177 -0.04 11.34 1.12
CA LEU A 177 -0.60 10.87 -0.15
C LEU A 177 0.50 10.26 -1.00
N ASN A 178 0.24 9.06 -1.52
CA ASN A 178 0.97 8.42 -2.59
C ASN A 178 0.42 8.86 -3.95
N SER A 179 1.31 9.48 -4.72
CA SER A 179 1.07 10.07 -6.02
C SER A 179 -0.12 11.05 -6.01
N ARG A 180 -1.33 10.62 -6.39
CA ARG A 180 -2.49 11.51 -6.47
C ARG A 180 -3.69 11.11 -5.62
N ASN A 181 -3.83 9.83 -5.27
CA ASN A 181 -5.13 9.25 -4.89
C ASN A 181 -5.13 8.32 -3.68
N HIS A 182 -3.97 7.82 -3.22
CA HIS A 182 -3.93 6.85 -2.12
C HIS A 182 -3.35 7.51 -0.88
N SER A 183 -4.00 7.32 0.27
CA SER A 183 -3.60 7.95 1.52
C SER A 183 -3.05 6.94 2.54
N GLY A 184 -2.06 7.39 3.32
CA GLY A 184 -1.67 6.79 4.59
C GLY A 184 -2.22 7.66 5.71
N GLY A 185 -3.13 7.13 6.54
CA GLY A 185 -3.77 7.84 7.65
C GLY A 185 -2.97 7.77 8.96
N ALA A 186 -3.70 7.71 10.08
CA ALA A 186 -3.17 7.49 11.43
C ALA A 186 -2.09 8.49 11.92
N GLY A 187 -2.16 9.75 11.47
CA GLY A 187 -1.23 10.79 11.91
C GLY A 187 0.18 10.69 11.33
N THR A 188 0.39 9.79 10.37
CA THR A 188 1.68 9.59 9.70
C THR A 188 2.23 10.85 9.05
N GLY A 189 1.35 11.76 8.62
CA GLY A 189 1.74 13.05 8.06
C GLY A 189 2.42 13.96 9.08
N ALA A 190 1.89 14.03 10.31
CA ALA A 190 2.47 14.84 11.38
C ALA A 190 3.80 14.25 11.86
N ILE A 191 3.93 12.92 11.92
CA ILE A 191 5.20 12.27 12.25
C ILE A 191 6.26 12.64 11.21
N MET A 192 5.96 12.48 9.92
CA MET A 192 6.91 12.80 8.85
C MET A 192 7.30 14.29 8.85
N GLY A 193 6.32 15.18 9.09
CA GLY A 193 6.53 16.61 9.23
C GLY A 193 7.41 16.97 10.42
N SER A 194 7.22 16.32 11.57
CA SER A 194 8.04 16.55 12.77
C SER A 194 9.52 16.27 12.55
N LYS A 195 9.83 15.40 11.59
CA LYS A 195 11.17 14.99 11.17
C LYS A 195 11.75 15.86 10.03
N ASN A 196 11.02 16.88 9.58
CA ASN A 196 11.36 17.72 8.41
C ASN A 196 11.50 16.93 7.09
N LEU A 197 10.82 15.78 6.98
CA LEU A 197 10.82 14.98 5.76
C LEU A 197 9.55 15.28 4.95
N LYS A 198 9.72 15.87 3.78
CA LYS A 198 8.62 16.33 2.92
C LYS A 198 8.02 15.20 2.07
N ALA A 199 8.88 14.32 1.55
CA ALA A 199 8.47 13.24 0.68
C ALA A 199 9.49 12.09 0.68
N ILE A 200 9.01 10.90 0.31
CA ILE A 200 9.83 9.77 -0.12
C ILE A 200 9.44 9.45 -1.55
N ALA A 201 10.42 9.39 -2.44
CA ALA A 201 10.23 9.15 -3.86
C ALA A 201 11.01 7.90 -4.25
N VAL A 202 10.34 6.95 -4.90
CA VAL A 202 10.89 5.64 -5.21
C VAL A 202 10.66 5.31 -6.68
N GLU A 203 11.73 4.90 -7.35
CA GLU A 203 11.73 4.28 -8.66
C GLU A 203 12.57 2.99 -8.57
N GLY A 204 11.95 1.86 -8.87
CA GLY A 204 12.57 0.55 -8.86
C GLY A 204 12.42 -0.12 -10.21
N THR A 205 13.48 -0.77 -10.68
CA THR A 205 13.52 -1.41 -12.00
C THR A 205 13.74 -2.91 -11.93
N LYS A 206 13.93 -3.46 -10.74
CA LYS A 206 14.09 -4.90 -10.51
C LYS A 206 12.74 -5.61 -10.48
N GLY A 207 12.77 -6.93 -10.33
CA GLY A 207 11.57 -7.76 -10.12
C GLY A 207 11.54 -8.40 -8.73
N VAL A 208 10.39 -8.98 -8.37
CA VAL A 208 10.24 -9.80 -7.18
C VAL A 208 10.44 -11.27 -7.53
N ASN A 209 11.32 -11.96 -6.79
CA ASN A 209 11.57 -13.38 -7.02
C ASN A 209 10.44 -14.24 -6.46
N ILE A 210 9.86 -15.07 -7.32
CA ILE A 210 8.72 -15.94 -6.99
C ILE A 210 9.21 -17.38 -6.96
N ALA A 211 8.89 -18.10 -5.87
CA ALA A 211 9.34 -19.46 -5.64
C ALA A 211 8.82 -20.43 -6.71
N ASP A 212 7.51 -20.38 -6.95
CA ASP A 212 6.83 -21.18 -7.97
C ASP A 212 5.94 -20.26 -8.80
N ARG A 213 6.40 -19.95 -10.02
CA ARG A 213 5.68 -19.06 -10.94
C ARG A 213 4.45 -19.74 -11.56
N GLN A 214 4.48 -21.06 -11.74
CA GLN A 214 3.35 -21.79 -12.33
C GLN A 214 2.20 -21.86 -11.34
N GLU A 215 2.51 -22.19 -10.08
CA GLU A 215 1.50 -22.22 -9.03
C GLU A 215 0.95 -20.82 -8.74
N MET A 216 1.80 -19.79 -8.71
CA MET A 216 1.30 -18.41 -8.58
C MET A 216 0.32 -18.06 -9.71
N LYS A 217 0.65 -18.39 -10.97
CA LYS A 217 -0.24 -18.13 -12.09
C LYS A 217 -1.57 -18.86 -11.90
N ARG A 218 -1.54 -20.15 -11.54
CA ARG A 218 -2.76 -20.95 -11.30
C ARG A 218 -3.64 -20.34 -10.21
N LEU A 219 -3.05 -19.88 -9.11
CA LEU A 219 -3.75 -19.22 -8.01
C LEU A 219 -4.31 -17.85 -8.43
N ASN A 220 -3.56 -17.09 -9.22
CA ASN A 220 -4.03 -15.80 -9.75
C ASN A 220 -5.20 -16.01 -10.72
N ASP A 221 -5.12 -16.99 -11.62
CA ASP A 221 -6.21 -17.34 -12.52
C ASP A 221 -7.46 -17.70 -11.70
N TYR A 222 -7.33 -18.58 -10.71
CA TYR A 222 -8.43 -18.95 -9.81
C TYR A 222 -9.02 -17.73 -9.08
N MET A 223 -8.19 -16.84 -8.54
CA MET A 223 -8.68 -15.64 -7.85
C MET A 223 -9.42 -14.70 -8.81
N MET A 224 -8.93 -14.52 -10.03
CA MET A 224 -9.53 -13.61 -11.00
C MET A 224 -10.82 -14.17 -11.60
N THR A 225 -10.87 -15.47 -11.91
CA THR A 225 -12.05 -16.09 -12.55
C THR A 225 -13.11 -16.49 -11.53
N GLU A 226 -12.71 -17.06 -10.39
CA GLU A 226 -13.66 -17.68 -9.45
C GLU A 226 -13.98 -16.82 -8.23
N LEU A 227 -13.06 -15.96 -7.76
CA LEU A 227 -13.28 -15.18 -6.53
C LEU A 227 -13.68 -13.72 -6.79
N ILE A 228 -12.97 -13.03 -7.68
CA ILE A 228 -13.29 -11.64 -8.03
C ILE A 228 -14.41 -11.58 -9.08
N GLY A 229 -14.43 -12.56 -10.01
CA GLY A 229 -15.50 -12.71 -11.00
C GLY A 229 -16.84 -13.16 -10.42
N ALA A 230 -16.83 -13.90 -9.31
CA ALA A 230 -18.03 -14.27 -8.58
C ALA A 230 -18.40 -13.16 -7.60
N ASN A 231 -19.16 -12.17 -8.08
CA ASN A 231 -20.09 -11.39 -7.29
C ASN A 231 -19.55 -10.83 -5.95
N ASN A 232 -19.13 -9.56 -5.97
CA ASN A 232 -18.80 -8.82 -4.74
C ASN A 232 -19.83 -9.08 -3.62
N ASN A 233 -19.39 -9.65 -2.50
CA ASN A 233 -20.20 -10.01 -1.32
C ASN A 233 -20.98 -8.85 -0.65
N HIS A 234 -21.07 -7.68 -1.30
CA HIS A 234 -21.89 -6.54 -0.88
C HIS A 234 -23.20 -6.40 -1.67
N VAL A 235 -23.37 -7.11 -2.79
CA VAL A 235 -24.61 -7.11 -3.56
C VAL A 235 -25.05 -8.55 -3.78
N VAL A 236 -25.86 -9.05 -2.84
CA VAL A 236 -26.52 -10.34 -2.93
C VAL A 236 -27.82 -10.22 -3.72
N PRO A 237 -28.36 -11.27 -4.34
CA PRO A 237 -29.69 -11.20 -4.93
C PRO A 237 -30.75 -10.93 -3.85
N SER A 238 -31.81 -10.21 -4.21
CA SER A 238 -32.93 -9.95 -3.30
C SER A 238 -33.86 -11.14 -3.11
N THR A 239 -33.69 -12.19 -3.92
CA THR A 239 -34.34 -13.48 -3.73
C THR A 239 -33.29 -14.60 -3.69
N PRO A 240 -33.53 -15.72 -2.99
CA PRO A 240 -32.62 -16.86 -2.98
C PRO A 240 -32.34 -17.39 -4.38
N GLN A 241 -31.08 -17.69 -4.68
CA GLN A 241 -30.63 -18.22 -5.97
C GLN A 241 -29.78 -19.46 -5.75
N SER A 242 -29.88 -20.45 -6.63
CA SER A 242 -29.09 -21.69 -6.52
C SER A 242 -27.58 -21.46 -6.66
N TRP A 243 -27.18 -20.36 -7.28
CA TRP A 243 -25.79 -19.95 -7.51
C TRP A 243 -25.29 -18.91 -6.50
N ALA A 244 -26.12 -18.43 -5.58
CA ALA A 244 -25.73 -17.47 -4.56
C ALA A 244 -25.85 -18.09 -3.17
N GLU A 245 -24.77 -18.08 -2.40
CA GLU A 245 -24.76 -18.59 -1.03
C GLU A 245 -25.61 -17.72 -0.08
N TYR A 246 -25.73 -16.42 -0.37
CA TYR A 246 -26.44 -15.44 0.47
C TYR A 246 -27.48 -14.65 -0.36
N SER A 247 -28.57 -14.24 0.30
CA SER A 247 -29.61 -13.35 -0.27
C SER A 247 -30.11 -12.37 0.79
N ASP A 248 -30.43 -11.14 0.40
CA ASP A 248 -31.01 -10.11 1.29
C ASP A 248 -32.17 -9.40 0.58
N PRO A 249 -33.42 -9.50 1.07
CA PRO A 249 -34.57 -8.81 0.49
C PRO A 249 -34.41 -7.28 0.34
N LYS A 250 -33.50 -6.64 1.10
CA LYS A 250 -33.16 -5.21 0.99
C LYS A 250 -32.11 -4.90 -0.08
N SER A 251 -31.54 -5.92 -0.70
CA SER A 251 -30.57 -5.73 -1.77
C SER A 251 -31.22 -5.07 -2.99
N ARG A 252 -30.47 -4.16 -3.60
CA ARG A 252 -30.86 -3.50 -4.85
C ARG A 252 -30.82 -4.42 -6.07
N TRP A 253 -30.23 -5.62 -5.95
CA TRP A 253 -30.15 -6.55 -7.07
C TRP A 253 -31.33 -7.52 -7.09
N THR A 254 -32.32 -7.20 -7.91
CA THR A 254 -33.56 -7.96 -8.02
C THR A 254 -33.42 -9.19 -8.93
N ALA A 255 -32.49 -10.10 -8.65
CA ALA A 255 -32.44 -11.37 -9.38
C ALA A 255 -33.73 -12.17 -9.13
N ARG A 256 -34.49 -12.50 -10.18
CA ARG A 256 -35.68 -13.38 -10.10
C ARG A 256 -35.94 -14.05 -11.45
N LYS A 257 -36.54 -15.25 -11.40
CA LYS A 257 -37.02 -15.94 -12.60
C LYS A 257 -37.97 -15.02 -13.39
N GLY A 258 -37.78 -14.96 -14.71
CA GLY A 258 -38.54 -14.11 -15.62
C GLY A 258 -38.08 -12.65 -15.69
N LEU A 259 -37.05 -12.24 -14.93
CA LEU A 259 -36.42 -10.91 -15.11
C LEU A 259 -35.14 -11.06 -15.95
N PHE A 260 -34.95 -10.20 -16.95
CA PHE A 260 -33.86 -10.29 -17.91
C PHE A 260 -32.99 -9.02 -17.94
N TRP A 261 -31.69 -9.20 -18.13
CA TRP A 261 -30.76 -8.14 -18.56
C TRP A 261 -30.88 -8.01 -20.09
N GLY A 262 -31.71 -7.08 -20.55
CA GLY A 262 -32.01 -6.93 -21.98
C GLY A 262 -30.88 -6.35 -22.85
N ALA A 263 -29.84 -5.80 -22.23
CA ALA A 263 -28.71 -5.17 -22.93
C ALA A 263 -27.46 -6.05 -23.02
N ALA A 264 -27.57 -7.34 -22.66
CA ALA A 264 -26.42 -8.24 -22.72
C ALA A 264 -26.03 -8.58 -24.17
N GLU A 265 -24.72 -8.64 -24.43
CA GLU A 265 -24.19 -9.17 -25.69
C GLU A 265 -24.63 -10.64 -25.85
N GLY A 266 -25.23 -10.97 -26.99
CA GLY A 266 -25.81 -12.30 -27.23
C GLY A 266 -27.30 -12.43 -26.89
N GLY A 267 -27.95 -11.35 -26.46
CA GLY A 267 -29.40 -11.29 -26.22
C GLY A 267 -29.77 -11.32 -24.72
N PRO A 268 -31.07 -11.22 -24.40
CA PRO A 268 -31.51 -11.09 -23.01
C PRO A 268 -31.09 -12.27 -22.13
N ILE A 269 -30.36 -12.00 -21.04
CA ILE A 269 -29.94 -13.01 -20.05
C ILE A 269 -30.89 -13.00 -18.86
N GLU A 270 -31.43 -14.15 -18.50
CA GLU A 270 -32.30 -14.29 -17.32
C GLU A 270 -31.51 -14.13 -16.01
N THR A 271 -31.94 -13.21 -15.15
CA THR A 271 -31.24 -12.79 -13.93
C THR A 271 -31.39 -13.76 -12.76
N GLY A 272 -32.47 -14.54 -12.72
CA GLY A 272 -32.75 -15.50 -11.65
C GLY A 272 -32.89 -16.94 -12.14
N GLY A 273 -32.26 -17.25 -13.27
CA GLY A 273 -32.12 -18.60 -13.81
C GLY A 273 -30.89 -19.31 -13.24
N ASN A 274 -30.88 -20.64 -13.33
CA ASN A 274 -29.82 -21.51 -12.83
C ASN A 274 -28.54 -21.30 -13.66
N SER A 275 -27.64 -20.40 -13.25
CA SER A 275 -26.42 -20.04 -14.00
C SER A 275 -25.42 -21.21 -14.16
N ALA A 276 -25.59 -22.30 -13.41
CA ALA A 276 -24.75 -23.49 -13.50
C ALA A 276 -24.82 -24.25 -14.85
N ARG A 277 -25.76 -23.92 -15.75
CA ARG A 277 -25.84 -24.53 -17.10
C ARG A 277 -25.49 -23.59 -18.26
N GLN A 278 -25.12 -22.34 -18.02
CA GLN A 278 -24.72 -21.43 -19.11
C GLN A 278 -23.23 -21.54 -19.51
N SER A 279 -22.44 -22.35 -18.80
CA SER A 279 -21.01 -22.53 -19.06
C SER A 279 -20.66 -23.46 -20.23
N GLU A 280 -21.62 -24.06 -20.94
CA GLU A 280 -21.28 -24.84 -22.13
C GLU A 280 -21.11 -23.98 -23.39
N HIS A 281 -21.78 -22.82 -23.53
CA HIS A 281 -21.78 -22.04 -24.80
C HIS A 281 -21.63 -20.52 -24.70
N GLY A 282 -21.15 -19.96 -23.58
CA GLY A 282 -20.97 -18.50 -23.49
C GLY A 282 -19.86 -18.09 -22.55
N ARG A 283 -18.72 -17.67 -23.11
CA ARG A 283 -17.76 -16.83 -22.39
C ARG A 283 -18.51 -15.56 -21.99
N LEU A 284 -18.66 -15.33 -20.69
CA LEU A 284 -18.97 -13.99 -20.19
C LEU A 284 -17.72 -13.13 -20.36
N SER A 285 -17.60 -12.49 -21.53
CA SER A 285 -16.70 -11.37 -21.75
C SER A 285 -17.22 -10.19 -20.95
N TYR A 286 -16.59 -9.91 -19.81
CA TYR A 286 -16.69 -8.59 -19.19
C TYR A 286 -15.64 -7.69 -19.86
N LEU A 287 -16.11 -6.81 -20.75
CA LEU A 287 -15.38 -5.61 -21.18
C LEU A 287 -15.48 -4.54 -20.08
#